data_AF-A0AAN8PTJ4-F1
#
_entry.id   AF-A0AAN8PTJ4-F1
#
_cell.length_a   1.000
_cell.length_b   1.000
_cell.length_c   1.000
_cell.angle_alpha   90.00
_cell.angle_beta   90.00
_cell.angle_gamma   90.00
#
_symmetry.space_group_name_H-M   'P 1'
#
loop_
_entity.id
_entity.type
_entity.pdbx_description
1 polymer ?
#
loop_
_entity_poly.entity_id
_entity_poly.type
_entity_poly.pdbx_seq_one_letter_code
_entity_poly.pdbx_strand_id
1 'polypeptide(L)'
;MAKLCRFVKLNDRFNAQVFTFILPGKITREFTPDTYSKEFVYGFQKWCVSFVRSERHIGTFLRLQTTSKDTKCRLDFAFTVVNKDHFTRNETCTVKNTEFTFENKSHGCKTVMEIDDIIQRKFIQDSGDILVEVEMRNITCLYEYNMKIHKEGQSRHGYGDRLESTYFTFGLFDWSISLFPDVTSTEADGSVAIQLQRHTSFDHLCNVRYRVILGEEGTFDSGELNQMLDASGFGDPFTVGASVSRLSLGRSSLKVKVEMESVVSVSEVSLPMCNKSKGRAHCYDRDKQAWMLETDTSGKYLSFRLYYTDISHVPRKFSRFVTWDLSILNGGKIVKLGTGPFSKYYVQQDLDEGFFMRTNISIDELSDPENDYVDPNDRKLTIYIHWIDSHLLVFPNYSTIDDVTRLHKHQMGREIMALQAENYALEKQLYSYQQSIAKTNALKTRQNSDPVRH
;
A
#
# COMPACT_ATOMS: atom_id res chain seq x y z
N MET A 1 -15.29 6.08 19.29
CA MET A 1 -14.59 5.80 18.02
C MET A 1 -13.24 6.48 18.05
N ALA A 2 -12.19 5.77 17.66
CA ALA A 2 -10.88 6.35 17.43
C ALA A 2 -10.87 7.06 16.06
N LYS A 3 -10.21 8.20 15.97
CA LYS A 3 -10.25 9.07 14.80
C LYS A 3 -8.87 9.16 14.15
N LEU A 4 -8.76 8.76 12.88
CA LEU A 4 -7.54 8.97 12.10
C LEU A 4 -7.35 10.48 11.94
N CYS A 5 -6.24 11.00 12.46
CA CYS A 5 -5.94 12.44 12.43
C CYS A 5 -4.71 12.77 11.61
N ARG A 6 -3.82 11.79 11.40
CA ARG A 6 -2.59 11.96 10.62
C ARG A 6 -2.23 10.67 9.91
N PHE A 7 -1.49 10.85 8.83
CA PHE A 7 -0.97 9.79 7.99
C PHE A 7 0.36 10.26 7.42
N VAL A 8 1.39 9.42 7.47
CA VAL A 8 2.72 9.73 6.93
C VAL A 8 3.28 8.53 6.19
N LYS A 9 3.78 8.76 4.97
CA LYS A 9 4.56 7.77 4.23
C LYS A 9 6.04 7.95 4.53
N LEU A 10 6.71 6.86 4.90
CA LEU A 10 8.14 6.90 5.24
C LEU A 10 9.05 6.79 4.02
N ASN A 11 8.50 6.40 2.86
CA ASN A 11 9.23 6.23 1.58
C ASN A 11 10.48 5.35 1.72
N ASP A 12 10.42 4.35 2.58
CA ASP A 12 11.48 3.37 2.73
C ASP A 12 11.26 2.16 1.81
N ARG A 13 12.24 1.26 1.75
CA ARG A 13 12.17 0.03 0.92
C ARG A 13 11.04 -0.92 1.30
N PHE A 14 10.37 -0.70 2.44
CA PHE A 14 9.29 -1.54 2.94
C PHE A 14 7.91 -0.92 2.70
N ASN A 15 7.86 0.23 2.00
CA ASN A 15 6.65 1.03 1.80
C ASN A 15 5.94 1.33 3.12
N ALA A 16 6.72 1.63 4.17
CA ALA A 16 6.18 1.81 5.51
C ALA A 16 5.32 3.07 5.62
N GLN A 17 4.21 2.94 6.33
CA GLN A 17 3.26 4.02 6.57
C GLN A 17 2.88 4.08 8.05
N VAL A 18 2.73 5.30 8.57
CA VAL A 18 2.35 5.55 9.97
C VAL A 18 0.99 6.24 10.01
N PHE A 19 0.03 5.61 10.67
CA PHE A 19 -1.32 6.13 10.89
C PHE A 19 -1.47 6.58 12.34
N THR A 20 -1.83 7.84 12.59
CA THR A 20 -2.03 8.35 13.96
C THR A 20 -3.51 8.53 14.27
N PHE A 21 -3.95 7.89 15.34
CA PHE A 21 -5.32 7.92 15.83
C PHE A 21 -5.43 8.71 17.13
N ILE A 22 -6.51 9.48 17.24
CA ILE A 22 -6.99 10.07 18.48
C ILE A 22 -7.97 9.08 19.11
N LEU A 23 -7.57 8.50 20.23
CA LEU A 23 -8.38 7.59 21.03
C LEU A 23 -8.98 8.37 22.20
N PRO A 24 -10.33 8.44 22.32
CA PRO A 24 -10.94 9.14 23.44
C PRO A 24 -10.52 8.56 24.79
N GLY A 25 -9.99 9.40 25.68
CA GLY A 25 -9.47 8.95 26.99
C GLY A 25 -10.51 8.28 27.89
N LYS A 26 -11.82 8.46 27.60
CA LYS A 26 -12.89 7.73 28.29
C LYS A 26 -12.74 6.21 28.26
N ILE A 27 -11.93 5.65 27.35
CA ILE A 27 -11.59 4.21 27.33
C ILE A 27 -10.92 3.73 28.63
N THR A 28 -10.36 4.63 29.44
CA THR A 28 -9.80 4.29 30.76
C THR A 28 -10.86 4.09 31.85
N ARG A 29 -12.13 4.42 31.59
CA ARG A 29 -13.23 4.22 32.53
C ARG A 29 -13.74 2.79 32.47
N GLU A 30 -14.12 2.25 33.62
CA GLU A 30 -14.80 0.95 33.72
C GLU A 30 -16.05 0.90 32.85
N PHE A 31 -16.39 -0.31 32.36
CA PHE A 31 -17.54 -0.58 31.50
C PHE A 31 -17.59 0.19 30.17
N THR A 32 -16.48 0.81 29.75
CA THR A 32 -16.42 1.45 28.43
C THR A 32 -16.37 0.38 27.33
N PRO A 33 -17.25 0.43 26.31
CA PRO A 33 -17.22 -0.53 25.22
C PRO A 33 -15.95 -0.37 24.38
N ASP A 34 -15.60 -1.45 23.68
CA ASP A 34 -14.53 -1.47 22.71
C ASP A 34 -14.64 -0.31 21.73
N THR A 35 -13.51 0.32 21.45
CA THR A 35 -13.43 1.46 20.56
C THR A 35 -12.78 1.06 19.25
N TYR A 36 -13.42 1.38 18.13
CA TYR A 36 -12.94 1.07 16.79
C TYR A 36 -12.55 2.34 16.04
N SER A 37 -11.65 2.25 15.07
CA SER A 37 -11.41 3.28 14.07
C SER A 37 -12.40 3.16 12.90
N LYS A 38 -12.47 4.20 12.06
CA LYS A 38 -13.03 4.02 10.70
C LYS A 38 -12.08 3.14 9.89
N GLU A 39 -12.60 2.56 8.82
CA GLU A 39 -11.77 1.87 7.83
C GLU A 39 -10.74 2.85 7.23
N PHE A 40 -9.52 2.36 7.05
CA PHE A 40 -8.47 3.04 6.31
C PHE A 40 -7.78 2.03 5.39
N VAL A 41 -7.07 2.52 4.38
CA VAL A 41 -6.44 1.68 3.36
C VAL A 41 -4.93 1.65 3.57
N TYR A 42 -4.35 0.46 3.50
CA TYR A 42 -2.90 0.25 3.47
C TYR A 42 -2.60 -1.00 2.64
N GLY A 43 -1.62 -0.91 1.73
CA GLY A 43 -1.27 -1.98 0.79
C GLY A 43 -2.47 -2.55 0.05
N PHE A 44 -3.34 -1.66 -0.44
CA PHE A 44 -4.55 -2.02 -1.21
C PHE A 44 -5.57 -2.87 -0.45
N GLN A 45 -5.43 -2.97 0.88
CA GLN A 45 -6.38 -3.66 1.75
C GLN A 45 -7.05 -2.67 2.71
N LYS A 46 -8.28 -2.97 3.14
CA LYS A 46 -9.00 -2.19 4.14
C LYS A 46 -8.71 -2.72 5.54
N TRP A 47 -8.39 -1.80 6.44
CA TRP A 47 -8.02 -2.09 7.81
C TRP A 47 -8.88 -1.30 8.79
N CYS A 48 -9.05 -1.84 9.99
CA CYS A 48 -9.59 -1.15 11.13
C CYS A 48 -8.71 -1.42 12.36
N VAL A 49 -8.55 -0.43 13.22
CA VAL A 49 -7.93 -0.59 14.53
C VAL A 49 -9.02 -0.74 15.58
N SER A 50 -8.90 -1.74 16.44
CA SER A 50 -9.75 -1.88 17.63
C SER A 50 -8.94 -1.77 18.92
N PHE A 51 -9.52 -1.07 19.88
CA PHE A 51 -9.00 -0.84 21.21
C PHE A 51 -9.94 -1.51 22.21
N VAL A 52 -9.43 -2.49 22.93
CA VAL A 52 -10.21 -3.34 23.85
C VAL A 52 -9.72 -3.07 25.26
N ARG A 53 -10.64 -2.68 26.14
CA ARG A 53 -10.32 -2.50 27.56
C ARG A 53 -10.49 -3.84 28.28
N SER A 54 -9.46 -4.25 29.01
CA SER A 54 -9.55 -5.29 30.05
C SER A 54 -9.58 -4.64 31.44
N GLU A 55 -9.62 -5.43 32.50
CA GLU A 55 -9.60 -4.91 33.88
C GLU A 55 -8.39 -4.00 34.15
N ARG A 56 -7.20 -4.39 33.67
CA ARG A 56 -5.94 -3.68 33.97
C ARG A 56 -5.24 -3.06 32.76
N HIS A 57 -5.58 -3.49 31.55
CA HIS A 57 -4.85 -3.10 30.35
C HIS A 57 -5.77 -2.62 29.23
N ILE A 58 -5.19 -1.82 28.33
CA ILE A 58 -5.73 -1.59 26.99
C ILE A 58 -4.99 -2.49 26.00
N GLY A 59 -5.77 -3.30 25.28
CA GLY A 59 -5.31 -4.06 24.13
C GLY A 59 -5.57 -3.32 22.82
N THR A 60 -4.69 -3.49 21.85
CA THR A 60 -4.81 -2.92 20.51
C THR A 60 -4.71 -4.01 19.46
N PHE A 61 -5.62 -4.00 18.49
CA PHE A 61 -5.64 -4.99 17.43
C PHE A 61 -5.84 -4.33 16.08
N LEU A 62 -5.10 -4.82 15.10
CA LEU A 62 -5.26 -4.52 13.69
C LEU A 62 -6.20 -5.58 13.09
N ARG A 63 -7.17 -5.15 12.28
CA ARG A 63 -8.22 -6.02 11.72
C ARG A 63 -8.34 -5.82 10.22
N LEU A 64 -8.08 -6.87 9.45
CA LEU A 64 -8.32 -6.91 8.02
C LEU A 64 -9.83 -6.97 7.74
N GLN A 65 -10.33 -6.07 6.89
CA GLN A 65 -11.75 -6.01 6.51
C GLN A 65 -12.00 -6.63 5.13
N THR A 66 -11.03 -6.56 4.22
CA THR A 66 -11.09 -7.12 2.86
C THR A 66 -10.54 -8.54 2.84
N THR A 67 -11.24 -9.48 3.48
CA THR A 67 -10.84 -10.90 3.51
C THR A 67 -11.62 -11.73 2.50
N SER A 68 -10.94 -12.61 1.78
CA SER A 68 -11.55 -13.68 0.99
C SER A 68 -10.99 -15.03 1.45
N LYS A 69 -11.75 -16.13 1.31
CA LYS A 69 -11.45 -17.45 1.89
C LYS A 69 -10.03 -17.94 1.62
N ASP A 70 -9.57 -17.71 0.40
CA ASP A 70 -8.31 -18.25 -0.14
C ASP A 70 -7.22 -17.17 -0.24
N THR A 71 -7.42 -16.02 0.42
CA THR A 71 -6.46 -14.90 0.45
C THR A 71 -5.74 -14.83 1.79
N LYS A 72 -4.42 -14.61 1.71
CA LYS A 72 -3.53 -14.40 2.84
C LYS A 72 -2.86 -13.05 2.68
N CYS A 73 -2.92 -12.23 3.72
CA CYS A 73 -2.19 -10.96 3.78
C CYS A 73 -1.16 -11.04 4.90
N ARG A 74 0.12 -10.83 4.60
CA ARG A 74 1.18 -10.79 5.61
C ARG A 74 1.75 -9.40 5.73
N LEU A 75 1.99 -8.93 6.95
CA LEU A 75 2.72 -7.68 7.19
C LEU A 75 3.39 -7.63 8.57
N ASP A 76 4.27 -6.67 8.74
CA ASP A 76 4.74 -6.22 10.04
C ASP A 76 3.95 -4.98 10.48
N PHE A 77 3.58 -4.90 11.75
CA PHE A 77 2.99 -3.68 12.31
C PHE A 77 3.43 -3.43 13.75
N ALA A 78 3.40 -2.16 14.15
CA ALA A 78 3.66 -1.76 15.52
C ALA A 78 2.63 -0.74 16.00
N PHE A 79 2.08 -0.98 17.19
CA PHE A 79 1.25 -0.02 17.90
C PHE A 79 2.13 0.75 18.87
N THR A 80 2.08 2.08 18.82
CA THR A 80 2.83 2.96 19.73
C THR A 80 1.87 3.93 20.39
N VAL A 81 1.77 3.89 21.72
CA VAL A 81 1.03 4.90 22.48
C VAL A 81 1.99 6.04 22.81
N VAL A 82 1.65 7.24 22.36
CA VAL A 82 2.56 8.38 22.37
C VAL A 82 2.49 9.10 23.72
N ASN A 83 3.65 9.19 24.38
CA ASN A 83 3.82 9.98 25.59
C ASN A 83 3.85 11.48 25.25
N LYS A 84 3.15 12.31 26.02
CA LYS A 84 3.10 13.76 25.79
C LYS A 84 4.46 14.45 25.98
N ASP A 85 5.26 13.98 26.94
CA ASP A 85 6.47 14.70 27.36
C ASP A 85 7.70 14.27 26.56
N HIS A 86 7.90 12.97 26.34
CA HIS A 86 9.13 12.48 25.70
C HIS A 86 8.97 11.14 24.97
N PHE A 87 9.50 11.04 23.74
CA PHE A 87 9.32 9.86 22.88
C PHE A 87 9.94 8.57 23.43
N THR A 88 11.00 8.65 24.26
CA THR A 88 11.59 7.46 24.91
C THR A 88 10.67 6.82 25.95
N ARG A 89 9.59 7.51 26.35
CA ARG A 89 8.56 6.98 27.26
C ARG A 89 7.36 6.42 26.50
N ASN A 90 7.38 6.41 25.17
CA ASN A 90 6.35 5.76 24.40
C ASN A 90 6.32 4.27 24.74
N GLU A 91 5.13 3.68 24.80
CA GLU A 91 4.98 2.23 24.93
C GLU A 91 4.62 1.67 23.56
N THR A 92 5.39 0.68 23.11
CA THR A 92 5.26 0.10 21.77
C THR A 92 5.09 -1.40 21.85
N CYS A 93 4.11 -1.93 21.14
CA CYS A 93 3.99 -3.35 20.84
C CYS A 93 4.23 -3.60 19.36
N THR A 94 5.26 -4.40 19.03
CA THR A 94 5.61 -4.76 17.65
C THR A 94 5.24 -6.21 17.36
N VAL A 95 4.57 -6.45 16.25
CA VAL A 95 4.24 -7.78 15.74
C VAL A 95 4.78 -7.90 14.31
N LYS A 96 5.52 -8.98 14.04
CA LYS A 96 6.20 -9.19 12.75
C LYS A 96 5.63 -10.38 12.00
N ASN A 97 5.71 -10.36 10.68
CA ASN A 97 5.33 -11.41 9.75
C ASN A 97 3.97 -12.04 10.10
N THR A 98 2.99 -11.19 10.38
CA THR A 98 1.67 -11.63 10.84
C THR A 98 0.80 -11.97 9.66
N GLU A 99 0.26 -13.19 9.63
CA GLU A 99 -0.65 -13.65 8.58
C GLU A 99 -2.11 -13.42 8.95
N PHE A 100 -2.78 -12.58 8.16
CA PHE A 100 -4.21 -12.34 8.18
C PHE A 100 -4.89 -13.23 7.14
N THR A 101 -5.93 -13.94 7.56
CA THR A 101 -6.74 -14.82 6.71
C THR A 101 -8.22 -14.55 6.95
N PHE A 102 -9.09 -15.17 6.15
CA PHE A 102 -10.54 -15.11 6.36
C PHE A 102 -10.97 -15.57 7.76
N GLU A 103 -10.36 -16.65 8.26
CA GLU A 103 -10.66 -17.19 9.59
C GLU A 103 -9.97 -16.40 10.71
N ASN A 104 -8.77 -15.86 10.44
CA ASN A 104 -7.98 -15.12 11.41
C ASN A 104 -7.65 -13.70 10.92
N LYS A 105 -8.65 -12.83 11.01
CA LYS A 105 -8.59 -11.45 10.50
C LYS A 105 -8.08 -10.40 11.48
N SER A 106 -7.79 -10.77 12.73
CA SER A 106 -7.51 -9.82 13.82
C SER A 106 -6.29 -10.23 14.62
N HIS A 107 -5.28 -9.37 14.65
CA HIS A 107 -4.04 -9.61 15.38
C HIS A 107 -3.60 -8.38 16.14
N GLY A 108 -2.89 -8.57 17.24
CA GLY A 108 -2.44 -7.46 18.06
C GLY A 108 -2.00 -7.89 19.43
N CYS A 109 -2.03 -6.95 20.36
CA CYS A 109 -1.46 -7.11 21.68
C CYS A 109 -2.54 -6.84 22.73
N LYS A 110 -2.78 -7.81 23.62
CA LYS A 110 -3.81 -7.71 24.68
C LYS A 110 -3.42 -6.74 25.79
N THR A 111 -2.13 -6.54 26.00
CA THR A 111 -1.55 -5.81 27.14
C THR A 111 -0.54 -4.77 26.64
N VAL A 112 -0.98 -3.85 25.79
CA VAL A 112 -0.08 -2.79 25.27
C VAL A 112 0.31 -1.82 26.37
N MET A 113 -0.65 -1.44 27.21
CA MET A 113 -0.40 -0.50 28.30
C MET A 113 -1.36 -0.77 29.47
N GLU A 114 -0.84 -0.64 30.68
CA GLU A 114 -1.64 -0.64 31.90
C GLU A 114 -2.45 0.66 32.02
N ILE A 115 -3.67 0.57 32.55
CA ILE A 115 -4.57 1.72 32.69
C ILE A 115 -4.01 2.75 33.68
N ASP A 116 -3.38 2.28 34.76
CA ASP A 116 -2.76 3.16 35.75
C ASP A 116 -1.61 3.97 35.13
N ASP A 117 -0.81 3.33 34.29
CA ASP A 117 0.26 3.98 33.54
C ASP A 117 -0.27 5.06 32.58
N ILE A 118 -1.39 4.81 31.89
CA ILE A 118 -2.02 5.82 31.03
C ILE A 118 -2.33 7.09 31.82
N ILE A 119 -2.89 6.92 33.02
CA ILE A 119 -3.36 8.00 33.88
C ILE A 119 -2.18 8.74 34.52
N GLN A 120 -1.16 8.01 34.98
CA GLN A 120 -0.07 8.56 35.79
C GLN A 120 1.12 9.08 34.95
N ARG A 121 1.40 8.47 33.79
CA ARG A 121 2.64 8.71 33.02
C ARG A 121 2.48 9.66 31.82
N LYS A 122 1.48 10.54 31.82
CA LYS A 122 1.28 11.59 30.78
C LYS A 122 1.04 11.07 29.35
N PHE A 123 0.24 10.02 29.21
CA PHE A 123 -0.23 9.56 27.90
C PHE A 123 -1.52 10.26 27.45
N ILE A 124 -2.28 10.81 28.41
CA ILE A 124 -3.46 11.63 28.15
C ILE A 124 -3.00 13.05 27.79
N GLN A 125 -3.42 13.52 26.62
CA GLN A 125 -3.17 14.87 26.10
C GLN A 125 -4.02 15.91 26.86
N ASP A 126 -3.74 17.20 26.66
CA ASP A 126 -4.52 18.28 27.30
C ASP A 126 -6.00 18.28 26.88
N SER A 127 -6.32 17.70 25.71
CA SER A 127 -7.70 17.51 25.25
C SER A 127 -8.45 16.39 26.00
N GLY A 128 -7.75 15.58 26.79
CA GLY A 128 -8.28 14.36 27.40
C GLY A 128 -8.24 13.14 26.48
N ASP A 129 -7.62 13.23 25.31
CA ASP A 129 -7.46 12.11 24.38
C ASP A 129 -6.09 11.43 24.51
N ILE A 130 -5.97 10.23 23.97
CA ILE A 130 -4.72 9.46 23.86
C ILE A 130 -4.32 9.41 22.39
N LEU A 131 -3.03 9.60 22.09
CA LEU A 131 -2.51 9.44 20.74
C LEU A 131 -1.93 8.04 20.56
N VAL A 132 -2.40 7.32 19.55
CA VAL A 132 -1.89 5.99 19.21
C VAL A 132 -1.47 5.97 17.75
N GLU A 133 -0.24 5.56 17.49
CA GLU A 133 0.32 5.37 16.17
C GLU A 133 0.30 3.89 15.79
N VAL A 134 0.03 3.63 14.51
CA VAL A 134 0.15 2.31 13.90
C VAL A 134 1.13 2.42 12.73
N GLU A 135 2.32 1.90 12.90
CA GLU A 135 3.26 1.69 11.80
C GLU A 135 2.91 0.37 11.12
N MET A 136 2.79 0.38 9.79
CA MET A 136 2.55 -0.80 8.97
C MET A 136 3.59 -0.84 7.86
N ARG A 137 4.19 -2.01 7.61
CA ARG A 137 5.26 -2.17 6.61
C ARG A 137 5.31 -3.58 6.04
N ASN A 138 5.98 -3.72 4.89
CA ASN A 138 6.29 -5.02 4.28
C ASN A 138 5.05 -5.91 4.06
N ILE A 139 4.01 -5.33 3.46
CA ILE A 139 2.76 -6.03 3.18
C ILE A 139 2.87 -6.88 1.91
N THR A 140 2.40 -8.11 1.98
CA THR A 140 2.23 -9.01 0.83
C THR A 140 0.82 -9.59 0.82
N CYS A 141 0.25 -9.74 -0.37
CA CYS A 141 -1.10 -10.29 -0.56
C CYS A 141 -1.05 -11.44 -1.54
N LEU A 142 -1.39 -12.64 -1.06
CA LEU A 142 -1.33 -13.89 -1.82
C LEU A 142 -2.70 -14.56 -1.84
N TYR A 143 -3.23 -14.80 -3.03
CA TYR A 143 -4.37 -15.68 -3.24
C TYR A 143 -3.85 -17.08 -3.61
N GLU A 144 -4.35 -18.14 -2.96
CA GLU A 144 -3.96 -19.53 -3.24
C GLU A 144 -5.19 -20.41 -3.45
N TYR A 145 -5.34 -20.98 -4.64
CA TYR A 145 -6.49 -21.80 -5.00
C TYR A 145 -6.10 -23.10 -5.69
N ASN A 146 -6.83 -24.19 -5.39
CA ASN A 146 -6.64 -25.48 -6.07
C ASN A 146 -7.73 -25.67 -7.12
N MET A 147 -7.42 -25.38 -8.38
CA MET A 147 -8.31 -25.61 -9.51
C MET A 147 -8.49 -27.10 -9.77
N LYS A 148 -9.74 -27.56 -9.85
CA LYS A 148 -10.05 -28.96 -10.17
C LYS A 148 -9.94 -29.19 -11.67
N ILE A 149 -9.17 -30.21 -12.05
CA ILE A 149 -9.02 -30.62 -13.44
C ILE A 149 -10.06 -31.70 -13.72
N HIS A 150 -10.98 -31.44 -14.65
CA HIS A 150 -11.94 -32.44 -15.08
C HIS A 150 -11.22 -33.51 -15.92
N LYS A 151 -11.50 -34.79 -15.66
CA LYS A 151 -10.91 -35.88 -16.45
C LYS A 151 -11.48 -35.85 -17.87
N GLU A 152 -10.59 -35.97 -18.86
CA GLU A 152 -10.95 -36.12 -20.27
C GLU A 152 -11.96 -37.27 -20.42
N GLY A 153 -13.17 -36.94 -20.86
CA GLY A 153 -14.28 -37.90 -20.99
C GLY A 153 -15.67 -37.35 -20.64
N GLN A 154 -15.79 -36.14 -20.09
CA GLN A 154 -17.10 -35.54 -19.75
C GLN A 154 -17.47 -34.27 -20.55
N SER A 155 -16.55 -33.67 -21.30
CA SER A 155 -16.88 -32.48 -22.11
C SER A 155 -17.53 -32.89 -23.44
N ARG A 156 -18.82 -32.57 -23.60
CA ARG A 156 -19.59 -32.80 -24.84
C ARG A 156 -19.36 -31.72 -25.90
N HIS A 157 -18.53 -30.72 -25.61
CA HIS A 157 -18.24 -29.60 -26.50
C HIS A 157 -16.73 -29.45 -26.62
N GLY A 158 -16.20 -29.49 -27.85
CA GLY A 158 -14.76 -29.55 -28.15
C GLY A 158 -13.93 -28.31 -27.83
N TYR A 159 -14.21 -27.62 -26.73
CA TYR A 159 -13.33 -26.64 -26.12
C TYR A 159 -12.74 -27.26 -24.84
N GLY A 160 -11.43 -27.19 -24.64
CA GLY A 160 -10.84 -27.53 -23.35
C GLY A 160 -11.54 -26.71 -22.26
N ASP A 161 -12.18 -27.38 -21.30
CA ASP A 161 -13.02 -26.71 -20.30
C ASP A 161 -12.21 -25.64 -19.57
N ARG A 162 -12.61 -24.37 -19.73
CA ARG A 162 -12.06 -23.21 -19.00
C ARG A 162 -12.01 -23.56 -17.51
N LEU A 163 -10.83 -23.45 -16.91
CA LEU A 163 -10.67 -23.59 -15.46
C LEU A 163 -10.72 -22.19 -14.86
N GLU A 164 -11.50 -21.99 -13.80
CA GLU A 164 -11.65 -20.69 -13.16
C GLU A 164 -11.54 -20.82 -11.65
N SER A 165 -10.95 -19.79 -11.02
CA SER A 165 -10.83 -19.68 -9.58
C SER A 165 -12.09 -19.13 -8.92
N THR A 166 -12.16 -19.20 -7.59
CA THR A 166 -13.14 -18.39 -6.85
C THR A 166 -12.77 -16.91 -6.92
N TYR A 167 -13.72 -16.05 -6.57
CA TYR A 167 -13.46 -14.62 -6.45
C TYR A 167 -12.61 -14.30 -5.21
N PHE A 168 -11.74 -13.31 -5.36
CA PHE A 168 -10.97 -12.73 -4.27
C PHE A 168 -10.90 -11.21 -4.38
N THR A 169 -10.76 -10.53 -3.24
CA THR A 169 -10.78 -9.06 -3.18
C THR A 169 -9.38 -8.50 -3.02
N PHE A 170 -9.02 -7.52 -3.84
CA PHE A 170 -7.78 -6.76 -3.71
C PHE A 170 -7.95 -5.34 -4.27
N GLY A 171 -7.55 -4.33 -3.49
CA GLY A 171 -7.62 -2.92 -3.88
C GLY A 171 -9.01 -2.39 -4.18
N LEU A 172 -10.00 -2.91 -3.44
CA LEU A 172 -11.43 -2.59 -3.58
C LEU A 172 -12.09 -3.15 -4.84
N PHE A 173 -11.39 -4.01 -5.58
CA PHE A 173 -11.93 -4.76 -6.71
C PHE A 173 -12.02 -6.24 -6.35
N ASP A 174 -12.94 -6.94 -7.01
CA ASP A 174 -13.04 -8.39 -6.99
C ASP A 174 -12.44 -8.98 -8.26
N TRP A 175 -11.71 -10.08 -8.10
CA TRP A 175 -10.87 -10.69 -9.11
C TRP A 175 -11.13 -12.19 -9.22
N SER A 176 -10.99 -12.76 -10.42
CA SER A 176 -10.76 -14.19 -10.64
C SER A 176 -9.59 -14.40 -11.59
N ILE A 177 -9.04 -15.61 -11.59
CA ILE A 177 -8.06 -16.04 -12.58
C ILE A 177 -8.63 -17.23 -13.35
N SER A 178 -8.53 -17.16 -14.68
CA SER A 178 -8.96 -18.21 -15.59
C SER A 178 -7.79 -18.79 -16.36
N LEU A 179 -7.83 -20.11 -16.58
CA LEU A 179 -6.92 -20.83 -17.44
C LEU A 179 -7.69 -21.36 -18.64
N PHE A 180 -7.15 -21.12 -19.82
CA PHE A 180 -7.65 -21.59 -21.10
C PHE A 180 -6.64 -22.59 -21.67
N PRO A 181 -6.88 -23.90 -21.51
CA PRO A 181 -6.06 -24.92 -22.15
C PRO A 181 -6.21 -24.81 -23.67
N ASP A 182 -5.09 -24.79 -24.37
CA ASP A 182 -5.07 -24.66 -25.82
C ASP A 182 -5.66 -25.90 -26.52
N VAL A 183 -6.48 -25.65 -27.53
CA VAL A 183 -7.13 -26.64 -28.41
C VAL A 183 -6.50 -26.61 -29.81
N THR A 184 -5.59 -25.68 -30.08
CA THR A 184 -4.99 -25.49 -31.41
C THR A 184 -3.60 -26.13 -31.50
N SER A 185 -3.58 -27.27 -32.18
CA SER A 185 -2.40 -28.05 -32.55
C SER A 185 -1.40 -27.22 -33.37
N THR A 186 -0.10 -27.31 -33.04
CA THR A 186 0.94 -27.93 -33.91
C THR A 186 2.37 -27.78 -33.39
N GLU A 187 2.66 -26.89 -32.43
CA GLU A 187 4.04 -26.73 -31.92
C GLU A 187 4.07 -26.67 -30.39
N ALA A 188 4.74 -27.66 -29.79
CA ALA A 188 4.95 -27.88 -28.35
C ALA A 188 3.69 -28.27 -27.52
N ASP A 189 3.55 -29.57 -27.25
CA ASP A 189 2.98 -30.21 -26.04
C ASP A 189 2.01 -29.37 -25.16
N GLY A 190 0.94 -28.83 -25.76
CA GLY A 190 -0.13 -28.06 -25.13
C GLY A 190 0.31 -26.73 -24.47
N SER A 191 -0.31 -25.62 -24.85
CA SER A 191 -0.14 -24.33 -24.15
C SER A 191 -1.34 -24.04 -23.25
N VAL A 192 -1.16 -23.16 -22.25
CA VAL A 192 -2.26 -22.69 -21.39
C VAL A 192 -2.20 -21.17 -21.32
N ALA A 193 -3.28 -20.49 -21.70
CA ALA A 193 -3.37 -19.05 -21.50
C ALA A 193 -3.98 -18.74 -20.12
N ILE A 194 -3.35 -17.82 -19.40
CA ILE A 194 -3.79 -17.31 -18.10
C ILE A 194 -4.43 -15.93 -18.32
N GLN A 195 -5.59 -15.69 -17.72
CA GLN A 195 -6.22 -14.37 -17.74
C GLN A 195 -6.67 -13.96 -16.35
N LEU A 196 -6.30 -12.75 -15.94
CA LEU A 196 -6.87 -12.09 -14.76
C LEU A 196 -8.16 -11.37 -15.17
N GLN A 197 -9.21 -11.52 -14.38
CA GLN A 197 -10.50 -10.89 -14.65
C GLN A 197 -10.96 -10.08 -13.45
N ARG A 198 -11.32 -8.81 -13.68
CA ARG A 198 -11.97 -7.91 -12.73
C ARG A 198 -13.49 -8.06 -12.81
N HIS A 199 -14.15 -8.06 -11.66
CA HIS A 199 -15.60 -8.28 -11.53
C HIS A 199 -16.39 -7.09 -10.96
N THR A 200 -15.72 -6.03 -10.51
CA THR A 200 -16.37 -4.85 -9.91
C THR A 200 -15.70 -3.54 -10.32
N SER A 201 -16.37 -2.41 -10.05
CA SER A 201 -15.86 -1.04 -10.27
C SER A 201 -15.33 -0.78 -11.69
N PHE A 202 -16.15 -1.10 -12.69
CA PHE A 202 -15.87 -0.90 -14.12
C PHE A 202 -15.97 0.56 -14.59
N ASP A 203 -16.35 1.46 -13.70
CA ASP A 203 -16.44 2.91 -13.93
C ASP A 203 -15.09 3.59 -14.09
N HIS A 204 -14.00 2.91 -13.71
CA HIS A 204 -12.64 3.38 -13.92
C HIS A 204 -11.82 2.34 -14.69
N LEU A 205 -10.84 2.83 -15.44
CA LEU A 205 -9.70 2.01 -15.81
C LEU A 205 -8.95 1.61 -14.53
N CYS A 206 -8.26 0.48 -14.52
CA CYS A 206 -7.34 0.17 -13.44
C CYS A 206 -6.02 -0.36 -13.98
N ASN A 207 -4.94 0.14 -13.41
CA ASN A 207 -3.61 -0.41 -13.65
C ASN A 207 -3.31 -1.43 -12.54
N VAL A 208 -3.06 -2.69 -12.89
CA VAL A 208 -2.81 -3.79 -11.97
C VAL A 208 -1.43 -4.41 -12.21
N ARG A 209 -0.73 -4.67 -11.11
CA ARG A 209 0.53 -5.43 -11.09
C ARG A 209 0.38 -6.66 -10.21
N TYR A 210 0.74 -7.81 -10.76
CA TYR A 210 0.55 -9.10 -10.13
C TYR A 210 1.52 -10.15 -10.69
N ARG A 211 1.68 -11.25 -9.97
CA ARG A 211 2.49 -12.40 -10.38
C ARG A 211 1.68 -13.67 -10.22
N VAL A 212 1.76 -14.57 -11.19
CA VAL A 212 1.07 -15.86 -11.17
C VAL A 212 2.09 -16.98 -11.06
N ILE A 213 1.85 -17.87 -10.10
CA ILE A 213 2.67 -19.06 -9.87
C ILE A 213 1.76 -20.27 -9.98
N LEU A 214 2.11 -21.22 -10.86
CA LEU A 214 1.34 -22.43 -11.12
C LEU A 214 2.12 -23.68 -10.67
N GLY A 215 1.40 -24.65 -10.13
CA GLY A 215 1.97 -25.91 -9.63
C GLY A 215 2.33 -25.86 -8.15
N GLU A 216 2.58 -27.04 -7.56
CA GLU A 216 2.82 -27.18 -6.12
C GLU A 216 4.15 -26.63 -5.64
N GLU A 217 5.19 -26.74 -6.46
CA GLU A 217 6.54 -26.21 -6.21
C GLU A 217 6.84 -24.95 -7.04
N GLY A 218 5.82 -24.31 -7.61
CA GLY A 218 6.02 -23.20 -8.54
C GLY A 218 6.66 -23.66 -9.86
N THR A 219 6.13 -24.74 -10.43
CA THR A 219 6.53 -25.30 -11.73
C THR A 219 6.59 -24.23 -12.82
N PHE A 220 5.73 -23.22 -12.72
CA PHE A 220 5.76 -22.04 -13.56
C PHE A 220 5.61 -20.77 -12.74
N ASP A 221 6.25 -19.71 -13.21
CA ASP A 221 6.24 -18.37 -12.62
C ASP A 221 6.23 -17.32 -13.73
N SER A 222 5.24 -16.44 -13.72
CA SER A 222 5.10 -15.40 -14.76
C SER A 222 6.12 -14.26 -14.62
N GLY A 223 6.74 -14.09 -13.44
CA GLY A 223 7.30 -12.79 -13.05
C GLY A 223 6.21 -11.73 -12.86
N GLU A 224 6.61 -10.46 -12.76
CA GLU A 224 5.69 -9.33 -12.65
C GLU A 224 4.95 -9.10 -13.98
N LEU A 225 3.63 -9.17 -13.93
CA LEU A 225 2.73 -8.79 -15.02
C LEU A 225 2.13 -7.42 -14.67
N ASN A 226 2.09 -6.53 -15.66
CA ASN A 226 1.56 -5.17 -15.53
C ASN A 226 0.56 -4.91 -16.66
N GLN A 227 -0.69 -4.65 -16.31
CA GLN A 227 -1.78 -4.51 -17.28
C GLN A 227 -2.71 -3.35 -16.91
N MET A 228 -3.20 -2.62 -17.92
CA MET A 228 -4.27 -1.64 -17.78
C MET A 228 -5.58 -2.26 -18.24
N LEU A 229 -6.51 -2.48 -17.30
CA LEU A 229 -7.82 -3.06 -17.58
C LEU A 229 -8.87 -1.96 -17.72
N ASP A 230 -9.69 -2.11 -18.75
CA ASP A 230 -10.79 -1.21 -19.06
C ASP A 230 -12.13 -1.70 -18.49
N ALA A 231 -13.23 -1.12 -18.96
CA ALA A 231 -14.59 -1.49 -18.53
C ALA A 231 -14.96 -2.95 -18.85
N SER A 232 -14.24 -3.64 -19.75
CA SER A 232 -14.44 -5.07 -20.00
C SER A 232 -14.01 -5.93 -18.79
N GLY A 233 -13.03 -5.43 -18.02
CA GLY A 233 -12.45 -6.12 -16.88
C GLY A 233 -11.57 -7.32 -17.24
N PHE A 234 -11.33 -7.59 -18.52
CA PHE A 234 -10.45 -8.68 -18.93
C PHE A 234 -9.02 -8.17 -19.09
N GLY A 235 -8.08 -8.84 -18.42
CA GLY A 235 -6.66 -8.67 -18.70
C GLY A 235 -6.27 -9.34 -20.03
N ASP A 236 -5.12 -8.95 -20.56
CA ASP A 236 -4.54 -9.62 -21.73
C ASP A 236 -4.13 -11.06 -21.35
N PRO A 237 -4.52 -12.08 -22.14
CA PRO A 237 -4.11 -13.44 -21.88
C PRO A 237 -2.59 -13.59 -21.95
N PHE A 238 -2.03 -14.28 -20.95
CA PHE A 238 -0.61 -14.59 -20.87
C PHE A 238 -0.39 -16.09 -21.11
N THR A 239 0.30 -16.44 -22.20
CA THR A 239 0.50 -17.84 -22.60
C THR A 239 1.65 -18.50 -21.84
N VAL A 240 1.36 -19.64 -21.23
CA VAL A 240 2.33 -20.55 -20.62
C VAL A 240 2.71 -21.63 -21.61
N GLY A 241 4.01 -21.80 -21.87
CA GLY A 241 4.56 -22.86 -22.72
C GLY A 241 4.51 -24.26 -22.09
N ALA A 242 3.43 -24.60 -21.37
CA ALA A 242 3.23 -25.90 -20.74
C ALA A 242 1.74 -26.22 -20.58
N SER A 243 1.39 -27.49 -20.80
CA SER A 243 0.02 -27.99 -20.63
C SER A 243 -0.41 -28.05 -19.16
N VAL A 244 -1.73 -28.03 -18.92
CA VAL A 244 -2.31 -28.21 -17.58
C VAL A 244 -1.80 -29.50 -16.93
N SER A 245 -1.71 -30.59 -17.69
CA SER A 245 -1.22 -31.90 -17.22
C SER A 245 0.22 -31.85 -16.74
N ARG A 246 1.08 -31.10 -17.44
CA ARG A 246 2.47 -30.89 -17.03
C ARG A 246 2.57 -30.02 -15.79
N LEU A 247 1.80 -28.94 -15.73
CA LEU A 247 1.75 -28.03 -14.59
C LEU A 247 1.22 -28.71 -13.32
N SER A 248 0.26 -29.63 -13.46
CA SER A 248 -0.33 -30.39 -12.35
C SER A 248 0.49 -31.63 -11.96
N LEU A 249 1.54 -31.99 -12.72
CA LEU A 249 2.29 -33.24 -12.57
C LEU A 249 1.37 -34.48 -12.57
N GLY A 250 0.34 -34.47 -13.43
CA GLY A 250 -0.64 -35.55 -13.55
C GLY A 250 -1.66 -35.64 -12.39
N ARG A 251 -1.70 -34.67 -11.47
CA ARG A 251 -2.69 -34.62 -10.39
C ARG A 251 -4.06 -34.16 -10.89
N SER A 252 -5.11 -34.48 -10.14
CA SER A 252 -6.49 -34.04 -10.40
C SER A 252 -6.78 -32.57 -10.05
N SER A 253 -5.79 -31.84 -9.53
CA SER A 253 -5.89 -30.43 -9.23
C SER A 253 -4.61 -29.69 -9.54
N LEU A 254 -4.74 -28.46 -10.03
CA LEU A 254 -3.64 -27.53 -10.24
C LEU A 254 -3.70 -26.44 -9.17
N LYS A 255 -2.59 -26.28 -8.44
CA LYS A 255 -2.43 -25.17 -7.50
C LYS A 255 -2.09 -23.90 -8.26
N VAL A 256 -2.83 -22.84 -7.99
CA VAL A 256 -2.67 -21.52 -8.57
C VAL A 256 -2.44 -20.55 -7.43
N LYS A 257 -1.38 -19.76 -7.54
CA LYS A 257 -1.12 -18.64 -6.62
C LYS A 257 -1.07 -17.34 -7.41
N VAL A 258 -1.72 -16.31 -6.88
CA VAL A 258 -1.69 -14.97 -7.44
C VAL A 258 -1.19 -14.03 -6.36
N GLU A 259 0.00 -13.49 -6.55
CA GLU A 259 0.56 -12.43 -5.71
C GLU A 259 0.13 -11.09 -6.29
N MET A 260 -0.70 -10.36 -5.56
CA MET A 260 -1.19 -9.05 -5.97
C MET A 260 -0.30 -7.98 -5.38
N GLU A 261 0.34 -7.18 -6.23
CA GLU A 261 1.35 -6.20 -5.82
C GLU A 261 0.77 -4.79 -5.72
N SER A 262 0.00 -4.38 -6.74
CA SER A 262 -0.67 -3.08 -6.72
C SER A 262 -1.86 -3.02 -7.65
N VAL A 263 -2.87 -2.24 -7.28
CA VAL A 263 -3.91 -1.79 -8.22
C VAL A 263 -4.22 -0.32 -8.00
N VAL A 264 -4.26 0.43 -9.09
CA VAL A 264 -4.48 1.88 -9.09
C VAL A 264 -5.63 2.20 -10.03
N SER A 265 -6.65 2.90 -9.53
CA SER A 265 -7.73 3.43 -10.37
C SER A 265 -7.19 4.54 -11.25
N VAL A 266 -7.56 4.54 -12.53
CA VAL A 266 -7.08 5.51 -13.52
C VAL A 266 -8.27 6.21 -14.16
N SER A 267 -8.21 7.54 -14.21
CA SER A 267 -9.11 8.33 -15.06
C SER A 267 -8.42 8.63 -16.37
N GLU A 268 -9.09 8.29 -17.47
CA GLU A 268 -8.71 8.76 -18.80
C GLU A 268 -9.37 10.11 -19.06
N VAL A 269 -8.57 11.06 -19.52
CA VAL A 269 -8.99 12.44 -19.77
C VAL A 269 -8.49 12.87 -21.14
N SER A 270 -9.42 13.05 -22.08
CA SER A 270 -9.12 13.57 -23.41
C SER A 270 -9.26 15.10 -23.43
N LEU A 271 -8.15 15.81 -23.66
CA LEU A 271 -8.08 17.26 -23.67
C LEU A 271 -7.87 17.79 -25.09
N PRO A 272 -8.71 18.70 -25.60
CA PRO A 272 -8.50 19.29 -26.91
C PRO A 272 -7.27 20.20 -26.91
N MET A 273 -6.41 20.04 -27.92
CA MET A 273 -5.32 20.98 -28.17
C MET A 273 -5.84 22.17 -28.97
N CYS A 274 -6.15 23.26 -28.27
CA CYS A 274 -6.56 24.49 -28.92
C CYS A 274 -5.44 25.51 -28.84
N ASN A 275 -4.99 26.03 -29.99
CA ASN A 275 -3.84 26.94 -30.09
C ASN A 275 -4.00 28.27 -29.32
N LYS A 276 -5.16 28.55 -28.71
CA LYS A 276 -5.45 29.79 -27.98
C LYS A 276 -6.39 29.64 -26.76
N SER A 277 -6.87 28.44 -26.44
CA SER A 277 -7.78 28.23 -25.29
C SER A 277 -7.35 27.06 -24.42
N LYS A 278 -7.59 27.22 -23.12
CA LYS A 278 -7.32 26.19 -22.11
C LYS A 278 -8.28 25.02 -22.33
N GLY A 279 -7.75 23.86 -22.70
CA GLY A 279 -8.52 22.63 -22.76
C GLY A 279 -8.93 22.23 -21.34
N ARG A 280 -10.21 21.91 -21.15
CA ARG A 280 -10.75 21.47 -19.85
C ARG A 280 -11.51 20.18 -20.04
N ALA A 281 -11.32 19.25 -19.12
CA ALA A 281 -12.09 18.03 -19.08
C ALA A 281 -12.34 17.60 -17.63
N HIS A 282 -13.52 17.04 -17.39
CA HIS A 282 -13.91 16.53 -16.09
C HIS A 282 -13.55 15.06 -15.96
N CYS A 283 -13.24 14.65 -14.73
CA CYS A 283 -13.01 13.26 -14.39
C CYS A 283 -13.43 12.99 -12.94
N TYR A 284 -13.45 11.71 -12.57
CA TYR A 284 -13.80 11.28 -11.22
C TYR A 284 -12.67 10.45 -10.63
N ASP A 285 -12.40 10.64 -9.35
CA ASP A 285 -11.49 9.74 -8.62
C ASP A 285 -12.19 8.44 -8.19
N ARG A 286 -11.43 7.53 -7.58
CA ARG A 286 -11.92 6.25 -7.07
C ARG A 286 -13.08 6.36 -6.08
N ASP A 287 -13.19 7.48 -5.35
CA ASP A 287 -14.27 7.72 -4.39
C ASP A 287 -15.46 8.46 -5.05
N LYS A 288 -15.49 8.50 -6.39
CA LYS A 288 -16.51 9.13 -7.24
C LYS A 288 -16.63 10.63 -7.01
N GLN A 289 -15.57 11.28 -6.55
CA GLN A 289 -15.56 12.71 -6.38
C GLN A 289 -15.11 13.37 -7.69
N ALA A 290 -15.72 14.50 -8.03
CA ALA A 290 -15.47 15.19 -9.28
C ALA A 290 -14.18 16.04 -9.24
N TRP A 291 -13.48 16.05 -10.37
CA TRP A 291 -12.27 16.80 -10.66
C TRP A 291 -12.35 17.44 -12.04
N MET A 292 -11.49 18.42 -12.29
CA MET A 292 -11.28 19.02 -13.61
C MET A 292 -9.79 19.16 -13.89
N LEU A 293 -9.35 18.65 -15.03
CA LEU A 293 -8.00 18.90 -15.54
C LEU A 293 -8.06 20.00 -16.59
N GLU A 294 -7.18 20.99 -16.45
CA GLU A 294 -7.00 22.10 -17.37
C GLU A 294 -5.60 22.07 -17.99
N THR A 295 -5.50 22.26 -19.30
CA THR A 295 -4.21 22.47 -19.99
C THR A 295 -3.79 23.93 -19.98
N ASP A 296 -2.49 24.16 -19.85
CA ASP A 296 -1.87 25.46 -20.02
C ASP A 296 -0.67 25.36 -20.97
N THR A 297 -0.83 25.98 -22.13
CA THR A 297 0.13 26.04 -23.24
C THR A 297 0.75 27.43 -23.41
N SER A 298 0.55 28.35 -22.46
CA SER A 298 1.06 29.72 -22.56
C SER A 298 2.57 29.85 -22.35
N GLY A 299 3.19 28.83 -21.72
CA GLY A 299 4.63 28.78 -21.46
C GLY A 299 5.43 28.01 -22.52
N LYS A 300 6.73 27.80 -22.26
CA LYS A 300 7.63 27.01 -23.13
C LYS A 300 7.32 25.50 -23.11
N TYR A 301 6.75 25.01 -22.01
CA TYR A 301 6.46 23.60 -21.79
C TYR A 301 4.99 23.43 -21.46
N LEU A 302 4.42 22.28 -21.85
CA LEU A 302 3.07 21.91 -21.48
C LEU A 302 2.96 21.84 -19.95
N SER A 303 1.86 22.36 -19.45
CA SER A 303 1.53 22.26 -18.04
C SER A 303 0.05 22.00 -17.85
N PHE A 304 -0.27 21.46 -16.68
CA PHE A 304 -1.63 21.12 -16.30
C PHE A 304 -1.97 21.76 -14.98
N ARG A 305 -3.26 22.02 -14.79
CA ARG A 305 -3.82 22.39 -13.50
C ARG A 305 -4.98 21.47 -13.16
N LEU A 306 -4.86 20.75 -12.07
CA LEU A 306 -5.90 19.83 -11.59
C LEU A 306 -6.69 20.50 -10.46
N TYR A 307 -8.00 20.58 -10.62
CA TYR A 307 -8.92 21.18 -9.66
C TYR A 307 -9.78 20.10 -9.02
N TYR A 308 -9.90 20.14 -7.70
CA TYR A 308 -10.88 19.33 -6.98
C TYR A 308 -12.23 20.06 -6.97
N THR A 309 -13.15 19.70 -7.89
CA THR A 309 -14.40 20.46 -8.06
C THR A 309 -15.40 20.21 -6.94
N ASP A 310 -15.32 19.05 -6.27
CA ASP A 310 -16.14 18.71 -5.10
C ASP A 310 -15.49 19.14 -3.77
N ILE A 311 -14.59 20.13 -3.76
CA ILE A 311 -13.94 20.64 -2.54
C ILE A 311 -14.94 21.08 -1.46
N SER A 312 -16.11 21.58 -1.87
CA SER A 312 -17.21 21.97 -0.97
C SER A 312 -17.88 20.78 -0.28
N HIS A 313 -17.71 19.56 -0.80
CA HIS A 313 -18.21 18.32 -0.18
C HIS A 313 -17.28 17.76 0.90
N VAL A 314 -16.07 18.31 1.06
CA VAL A 314 -15.19 17.90 2.17
C VAL A 314 -15.88 18.19 3.50
N PRO A 315 -16.03 17.20 4.41
CA PRO A 315 -16.71 17.41 5.68
C PRO A 315 -16.04 18.50 6.54
N ARG A 316 -16.85 19.35 7.18
CA ARG A 316 -16.37 20.35 8.15
C ARG A 316 -15.50 19.71 9.22
N LYS A 317 -14.36 20.34 9.53
CA LYS A 317 -13.34 19.90 10.51
C LYS A 317 -12.48 18.70 10.06
N PHE A 318 -12.63 18.25 8.83
CA PHE A 318 -11.77 17.23 8.23
C PHE A 318 -10.92 17.84 7.11
N SER A 319 -9.82 17.17 6.81
CA SER A 319 -9.06 17.37 5.58
C SER A 319 -9.05 16.07 4.79
N ARG A 320 -9.24 16.14 3.47
CA ARG A 320 -9.03 15.02 2.56
C ARG A 320 -7.62 15.10 1.98
N PHE A 321 -6.80 14.10 2.28
CA PHE A 321 -5.51 13.90 1.62
C PHE A 321 -5.71 13.10 0.34
N VAL A 322 -5.13 13.55 -0.76
CA VAL A 322 -5.15 12.82 -2.04
C VAL A 322 -3.74 12.79 -2.63
N THR A 323 -3.32 11.63 -3.15
CA THR A 323 -2.07 11.46 -3.92
C THR A 323 -2.41 10.94 -5.31
N TRP A 324 -1.80 11.53 -6.34
CA TRP A 324 -1.98 11.12 -7.73
C TRP A 324 -0.69 11.20 -8.53
N ASP A 325 -0.66 10.55 -9.69
CA ASP A 325 0.39 10.68 -10.68
C ASP A 325 -0.22 10.90 -12.06
N LEU A 326 0.56 11.42 -13.00
CA LEU A 326 0.11 11.69 -14.36
C LEU A 326 0.91 10.89 -15.37
N SER A 327 0.23 10.37 -16.37
CA SER A 327 0.84 9.82 -17.59
C SER A 327 0.12 10.34 -18.82
N ILE A 328 0.80 10.28 -19.96
CA ILE A 328 0.27 10.70 -21.27
C ILE A 328 0.41 9.55 -22.27
N LEU A 329 -0.54 9.46 -23.20
CA LEU A 329 -0.41 8.57 -24.35
C LEU A 329 0.56 9.17 -25.38
N ASN A 330 1.53 8.39 -25.85
CA ASN A 330 2.56 8.77 -26.79
C ASN A 330 2.78 7.63 -27.81
N GLY A 331 2.23 7.73 -29.01
CA GLY A 331 2.40 6.72 -30.07
C GLY A 331 1.95 5.32 -29.64
N GLY A 332 0.87 5.24 -28.84
CA GLY A 332 0.36 4.00 -28.26
C GLY A 332 1.06 3.55 -26.96
N LYS A 333 2.09 4.26 -26.49
CA LYS A 333 2.78 3.97 -25.23
C LYS A 333 2.37 4.96 -24.15
N ILE A 334 2.17 4.47 -22.93
CA ILE A 334 1.87 5.33 -21.78
C ILE A 334 3.19 5.79 -21.16
N VAL A 335 3.40 7.11 -21.11
CA VAL A 335 4.62 7.75 -20.60
C VAL A 335 4.29 8.58 -19.37
N LYS A 336 5.02 8.36 -18.27
CA LYS A 336 4.87 9.15 -17.04
C LYS A 336 5.27 10.60 -17.26
N LEU A 337 4.49 11.53 -16.69
CA LEU A 337 4.70 12.97 -16.77
C LEU A 337 5.36 13.51 -15.50
N GLY A 338 6.46 14.25 -15.68
CA GLY A 338 7.11 15.01 -14.60
C GLY A 338 7.66 14.16 -13.45
N THR A 339 7.81 14.77 -12.28
CA THR A 339 8.45 14.16 -11.10
C THR A 339 7.45 13.65 -10.06
N GLY A 340 6.23 13.33 -10.48
CA GLY A 340 5.21 12.79 -9.58
C GLY A 340 5.69 11.53 -8.82
N PRO A 341 4.96 11.09 -7.78
CA PRO A 341 3.58 11.46 -7.50
C PRO A 341 3.41 12.82 -6.82
N PHE A 342 2.27 13.45 -7.05
CA PHE A 342 1.83 14.69 -6.42
C PHE A 342 0.86 14.38 -5.27
N SER A 343 0.80 15.25 -4.27
CA SER A 343 -0.17 15.14 -3.19
C SER A 343 -0.63 16.49 -2.67
N LYS A 344 -1.87 16.56 -2.17
CA LYS A 344 -2.46 17.77 -1.58
C LYS A 344 -3.48 17.43 -0.50
N TYR A 345 -3.56 18.31 0.51
CA TYR A 345 -4.62 18.33 1.51
C TYR A 345 -5.71 19.30 1.07
N TYR A 346 -6.95 18.83 1.05
CA TYR A 346 -8.13 19.62 0.74
C TYR A 346 -9.00 19.76 1.98
N VAL A 347 -9.44 20.99 2.24
CA VAL A 347 -10.43 21.32 3.27
C VAL A 347 -11.64 21.94 2.61
N GLN A 348 -12.77 22.00 3.31
CA GLN A 348 -13.97 22.62 2.76
C GLN A 348 -13.72 24.09 2.40
N GLN A 349 -13.87 24.42 1.13
CA GLN A 349 -13.75 25.75 0.56
C GLN A 349 -14.78 25.91 -0.56
N ASP A 350 -15.01 27.15 -1.01
CA ASP A 350 -15.96 27.41 -2.10
C ASP A 350 -15.39 26.99 -3.46
N LEU A 351 -14.09 27.23 -3.67
CA LEU A 351 -13.39 26.94 -4.92
C LEU A 351 -11.96 26.48 -4.62
N ASP A 352 -11.46 25.51 -5.39
CA ASP A 352 -10.06 25.11 -5.39
C ASP A 352 -9.27 26.00 -6.36
N GLU A 353 -8.11 26.48 -5.93
CA GLU A 353 -7.17 27.24 -6.78
C GLU A 353 -6.48 26.36 -7.83
N GLY A 354 -6.59 25.04 -7.65
CA GLY A 354 -5.99 24.03 -8.51
C GLY A 354 -4.53 23.75 -8.17
N PHE A 355 -4.06 22.57 -8.55
CA PHE A 355 -2.68 22.13 -8.38
C PHE A 355 -1.95 22.17 -9.71
N PHE A 356 -0.89 22.99 -9.80
CA PHE A 356 -0.12 23.18 -11.03
C PHE A 356 0.96 22.11 -11.19
N MET A 357 1.00 21.47 -12.35
CA MET A 357 1.94 20.41 -12.71
C MET A 357 2.61 20.76 -14.02
N ARG A 358 3.94 20.89 -13.98
CA ARG A 358 4.75 21.18 -15.17
C ARG A 358 5.29 19.90 -15.77
N THR A 359 5.29 19.79 -17.10
CA THR A 359 5.92 18.68 -17.81
C THR A 359 7.24 19.11 -18.45
N ASN A 360 7.95 18.12 -19.00
CA ASN A 360 9.13 18.31 -19.84
C ASN A 360 8.81 18.36 -21.35
N ILE A 361 7.54 18.22 -21.73
CA ILE A 361 7.11 18.24 -23.14
C ILE A 361 7.08 19.68 -23.62
N SER A 362 7.81 19.97 -24.70
CA SER A 362 7.88 21.33 -25.24
C SER A 362 6.63 21.67 -26.05
N ILE A 363 6.21 22.94 -26.04
CA ILE A 363 5.09 23.38 -26.88
C ILE A 363 5.46 23.32 -28.37
N ASP A 364 6.74 23.49 -28.71
CA ASP A 364 7.24 23.35 -30.09
C ASP A 364 7.06 21.92 -30.62
N GLU A 365 7.40 20.92 -29.80
CA GLU A 365 7.18 19.49 -30.10
C GLU A 365 5.70 19.15 -30.28
N LEU A 366 4.82 19.71 -29.44
CA LEU A 366 3.37 19.53 -29.58
C LEU A 366 2.76 20.25 -30.79
N SER A 367 3.47 21.23 -31.34
CA SER A 367 3.05 21.98 -32.53
C SER A 367 3.45 21.28 -33.82
N ASP A 368 4.35 20.30 -33.76
CA ASP A 368 4.73 19.46 -34.88
C ASP A 368 3.54 18.58 -35.29
N PRO A 369 3.07 18.63 -36.55
CA PRO A 369 1.98 17.76 -37.02
C PRO A 369 2.28 16.26 -36.90
N GLU A 370 3.55 15.86 -36.87
CA GLU A 370 3.99 14.46 -36.78
C GLU A 370 4.30 14.03 -35.33
N ASN A 371 3.86 14.79 -34.32
CA ASN A 371 4.07 14.41 -32.93
C ASN A 371 3.22 13.20 -32.53
N ASP A 372 3.78 12.37 -31.65
CA ASP A 372 3.15 11.13 -31.18
C ASP A 372 2.19 11.34 -29.98
N TYR A 373 2.11 12.56 -29.42
CA TYR A 373 1.30 12.85 -28.23
C TYR A 373 -0.16 13.20 -28.55
N VAL A 374 -0.40 13.82 -29.70
CA VAL A 374 -1.70 14.31 -30.13
C VAL A 374 -2.30 13.32 -31.12
N ASP A 375 -3.52 12.86 -30.86
CA ASP A 375 -4.22 12.00 -31.82
C ASP A 375 -4.44 12.75 -33.16
N PRO A 376 -4.00 12.20 -34.30
CA PRO A 376 -4.05 12.89 -35.58
C PRO A 376 -5.48 13.09 -36.11
N ASN A 377 -6.43 12.26 -35.68
CA ASN A 377 -7.81 12.30 -36.14
C ASN A 377 -8.64 13.34 -35.38
N ASP A 378 -8.50 13.38 -34.05
CA ASP A 378 -9.36 14.21 -33.19
C ASP A 378 -8.65 15.40 -32.53
N ARG A 379 -7.33 15.50 -32.69
CA ARG A 379 -6.45 16.55 -32.15
C ARG A 379 -6.58 16.71 -30.63
N LYS A 380 -6.69 15.59 -29.90
CA LYS A 380 -6.69 15.58 -28.44
C LYS A 380 -5.45 14.93 -27.85
N LEU A 381 -5.10 15.38 -26.65
CA LEU A 381 -4.16 14.70 -25.76
C LEU A 381 -4.95 13.76 -24.84
N THR A 382 -4.51 12.51 -24.74
CA THR A 382 -5.05 11.56 -23.77
C THR A 382 -4.14 11.51 -22.54
N ILE A 383 -4.68 11.96 -21.41
CA ILE A 383 -3.99 12.00 -20.12
C ILE A 383 -4.61 10.95 -19.18
N TYR A 384 -3.75 10.21 -18.51
CA TYR A 384 -4.11 9.26 -17.48
C TYR A 384 -3.78 9.84 -16.11
N ILE A 385 -4.80 9.97 -15.25
CA ILE A 385 -4.63 10.36 -13.85
C ILE A 385 -4.69 9.09 -12.99
N HIS A 386 -3.58 8.76 -12.35
CA HIS A 386 -3.44 7.60 -11.49
C HIS A 386 -3.76 7.98 -10.04
N TRP A 387 -4.85 7.48 -9.47
CA TRP A 387 -5.28 7.79 -8.10
C TRP A 387 -4.66 6.83 -7.09
N ILE A 388 -3.63 7.28 -6.37
CA ILE A 388 -2.80 6.42 -5.52
C ILE A 388 -3.41 6.27 -4.12
N ASP A 389 -3.60 7.38 -3.40
CA ASP A 389 -4.13 7.37 -2.03
C ASP A 389 -5.20 8.43 -1.83
N SER A 390 -6.14 8.11 -0.92
CA SER A 390 -7.19 9.01 -0.47
C SER A 390 -7.49 8.70 1.00
N HIS A 391 -7.31 9.69 1.87
CA HIS A 391 -7.60 9.56 3.30
C HIS A 391 -8.36 10.77 3.82
N LEU A 392 -9.39 10.51 4.63
CA LEU A 392 -10.10 11.55 5.37
C LEU A 392 -9.53 11.64 6.78
N LEU A 393 -8.88 12.76 7.10
CA LEU A 393 -8.23 13.01 8.39
C LEU A 393 -9.05 13.98 9.23
N VAL A 394 -9.06 13.76 10.53
CA VAL A 394 -9.61 14.70 11.50
C VAL A 394 -8.59 15.80 11.72
N PHE A 395 -9.05 17.05 11.60
CA PHE A 395 -8.33 18.34 11.62
C PHE A 395 -8.12 18.96 10.22
N PRO A 396 -8.58 20.20 10.01
CA PRO A 396 -8.42 20.89 8.72
C PRO A 396 -7.03 21.50 8.54
N ASN A 397 -6.29 21.74 9.62
CA ASN A 397 -5.04 22.52 9.56
C ASN A 397 -3.79 21.65 9.28
N TYR A 398 -3.98 20.40 8.88
CA TYR A 398 -2.87 19.51 8.57
C TYR A 398 -2.36 19.79 7.15
N SER A 399 -1.03 19.84 7.00
CA SER A 399 -0.39 20.29 5.77
C SER A 399 0.88 19.49 5.45
N THR A 400 1.43 19.67 4.26
CA THR A 400 2.67 18.99 3.84
C THR A 400 3.87 19.32 4.73
N ILE A 401 3.91 20.50 5.39
CA ILE A 401 5.00 20.82 6.32
C ILE A 401 4.95 19.96 7.59
N ASP A 402 3.75 19.53 7.99
CA ASP A 402 3.57 18.58 9.08
C ASP A 402 4.14 17.21 8.70
N ASP A 403 3.92 16.76 7.46
CA ASP A 403 4.47 15.49 6.96
C ASP A 403 6.00 15.48 6.99
N VAL A 404 6.65 16.53 6.48
CA VAL A 404 8.12 16.66 6.50
C VAL A 404 8.64 16.61 7.94
N THR A 405 8.00 17.37 8.83
CA THR A 405 8.38 17.39 10.25
C THR A 405 8.26 15.99 10.88
N ARG A 406 7.22 15.24 10.53
CA ARG A 406 6.98 13.89 11.05
C ARG A 406 7.94 12.86 10.46
N LEU A 407 8.19 12.93 9.17
CA LEU A 407 9.17 12.09 8.49
C LEU A 407 10.54 12.26 9.14
N HIS A 408 11.01 13.50 9.31
CA HIS A 408 12.28 13.79 9.96
C HIS A 408 12.30 13.30 11.41
N LYS A 409 11.23 13.52 12.18
CA LYS A 409 11.13 12.99 13.55
C LYS A 409 11.25 11.47 13.61
N HIS A 410 10.61 10.77 12.67
CA HIS A 410 10.69 9.32 12.58
C HIS A 410 12.11 8.85 12.21
N GLN A 411 12.73 9.49 11.21
CA GLN A 411 14.11 9.21 10.79
C GLN A 411 15.10 9.44 11.94
N MET A 412 15.04 10.60 12.60
CA MET A 412 15.86 10.92 13.77
C MET A 412 15.63 9.92 14.91
N GLY A 413 14.38 9.54 15.19
CA GLY A 413 14.06 8.56 16.22
C GLY A 413 14.73 7.21 15.96
N ARG A 414 14.72 6.74 14.71
CA ARG A 414 15.41 5.51 14.29
C ARG A 414 16.93 5.62 14.40
N GLU A 415 17.51 6.74 13.99
CA GLU A 415 18.95 6.99 14.11
C GLU A 415 19.39 7.00 15.57
N ILE A 416 18.64 7.69 16.46
CA ILE A 416 18.93 7.72 17.90
C ILE A 416 18.87 6.31 18.49
N MET A 417 17.85 5.51 18.16
CA MET A 417 17.75 4.12 18.62
C MET A 417 18.90 3.25 18.12
N ALA A 418 19.32 3.44 16.86
CA ALA A 418 20.46 2.72 16.30
C ALA A 418 21.76 3.08 17.03
N LEU A 419 22.00 4.37 17.27
CA LEU A 419 23.17 4.87 18.02
C LEU A 419 23.17 4.37 19.47
N GLN A 420 22.02 4.32 20.12
CA GLN A 420 21.91 3.76 21.48
C GLN A 420 22.24 2.26 21.51
N ALA A 421 21.75 1.50 20.54
CA ALA A 421 22.06 0.07 20.43
C ALA A 421 23.55 -0.18 20.14
N GLU A 422 24.17 0.65 19.29
CA GLU A 422 25.60 0.60 19.01
C GLU A 422 26.43 0.93 20.25
N ASN A 423 26.11 2.02 20.95
CA ASN A 423 26.78 2.40 22.20
C ASN A 423 26.69 1.28 23.25
N TYR A 424 25.52 0.67 23.43
CA TYR A 424 25.36 -0.46 24.34
C TYR A 424 26.19 -1.68 23.92
N ALA A 425 26.28 -1.96 22.62
CA ALA A 425 27.12 -3.03 22.11
C ALA A 425 28.62 -2.75 22.36
N LEU A 426 29.06 -1.51 22.16
CA LEU A 426 30.43 -1.07 22.41
C LEU A 426 30.78 -1.13 23.90
N GLU A 427 29.89 -0.69 24.79
CA GLU A 427 30.08 -0.81 26.25
C GLU A 427 30.25 -2.27 26.66
N LYS A 428 29.43 -3.18 26.11
CA LYS A 428 29.54 -4.61 26.36
C LYS A 428 30.87 -5.19 25.86
N GLN A 429 31.34 -4.74 24.69
CA GLN A 429 32.64 -5.16 24.15
C GLN A 429 33.81 -4.63 25.00
N LEU A 430 33.78 -3.36 25.40
CA LEU A 430 34.77 -2.74 26.29
C LEU A 430 34.84 -3.48 27.62
N TYR A 431 33.70 -3.79 28.22
CA TYR A 431 33.64 -4.56 29.46
C TYR A 431 34.25 -5.96 29.29
N SER A 432 33.93 -6.66 28.20
CA SER A 432 34.52 -7.97 27.89
C SER A 432 36.03 -7.90 27.69
N TYR A 433 36.52 -6.86 27.00
CA TYR A 433 37.95 -6.64 26.78
C TYR A 433 38.70 -6.33 28.08
N GLN A 434 38.13 -5.47 28.94
CA GLN A 434 38.67 -5.18 30.28
C GLN A 434 38.75 -6.45 31.15
N GLN A 435 37.72 -7.30 31.13
CA GLN A 435 37.77 -8.59 31.82
C GLN A 435 38.87 -9.51 31.29
N SER A 436 39.08 -9.54 29.96
CA SER A 436 40.15 -10.32 29.35
C SER A 436 41.53 -9.84 29.80
N ILE A 437 41.79 -8.53 29.74
CA ILE A 437 43.04 -7.93 30.23
C ILE A 437 43.26 -8.23 31.70
N ALA A 438 42.23 -8.08 32.54
CA ALA A 438 42.33 -8.37 33.97
C ALA A 438 42.71 -9.83 34.23
N LYS A 439 42.14 -10.79 33.49
CA LYS A 439 42.51 -12.21 33.56
C LYS A 439 43.94 -12.45 33.10
N THR A 440 44.37 -11.85 31.99
CA THR A 440 45.75 -11.98 31.49
C THR A 440 46.76 -11.39 32.48
N ASN A 441 46.45 -10.25 33.09
CA ASN A 441 47.30 -9.63 34.10
C ASN A 441 47.36 -10.49 35.37
N ALA A 442 46.24 -11.05 35.84
CA ALA A 442 46.22 -11.97 36.98
C ALA A 442 47.05 -13.25 36.73
N LEU A 443 47.03 -13.78 35.51
CA LEU A 443 47.88 -14.91 35.09
C LEU A 443 49.37 -14.56 35.09
N LYS A 444 49.74 -13.38 34.58
CA LYS A 444 51.13 -12.89 34.60
C LYS A 444 51.65 -12.66 36.03
N THR A 445 50.82 -12.10 36.91
CA THR A 445 51.20 -11.89 38.32
C THR A 445 51.42 -13.23 39.03
N ARG A 446 50.61 -14.26 38.74
CA ARG A 446 50.80 -15.61 39.30
C ARG A 446 52.10 -16.27 38.82
N GLN A 447 52.46 -16.11 37.55
CA GLN A 447 53.71 -16.65 37.01
C GLN A 447 54.97 -15.97 37.58
N ASN A 448 54.87 -14.69 37.94
CA ASN A 448 55.99 -13.95 38.56
C ASN A 448 56.09 -14.15 40.08
N SER A 449 55.11 -14.79 40.73
CA SER A 449 55.10 -15.04 42.18
C SER A 449 55.59 -16.43 42.58
N ASP A 450 55.94 -17.31 41.63
CA ASP A 450 56.61 -18.57 41.94
C ASP A 450 58.10 -18.31 42.16
N PRO A 451 58.64 -18.42 43.39
CA PRO A 451 60.07 -18.31 43.60
C PRO A 451 60.72 -19.57 43.04
N VAL A 452 61.73 -19.38 42.19
CA VAL A 452 62.64 -20.42 41.73
C VAL A 452 63.17 -21.18 42.95
N ARG A 453 62.69 -22.41 43.16
CA ARG A 453 63.30 -23.35 44.09
C ARG A 453 64.59 -23.85 43.44
N HIS A 454 65.72 -23.31 43.89
CA HIS A 454 67.03 -23.97 43.81
C HIS A 454 67.18 -24.99 44.93
#